data_AF-A0AA41A1C3-F1
#
_entry.id   AF-A0AA41A1C3-F1
#
_cell.length_a   1.000
_cell.length_b   1.000
_cell.length_c   1.000
_cell.angle_alpha   90.00
_cell.angle_beta   90.00
_cell.angle_gamma   90.00
#
_symmetry.space_group_name_H-M   'P 1'
#
loop_
_entity.id
_entity.type
_entity.pdbx_description
1 polymer ?
#
loop_
_entity_poly.entity_id
_entity_poly.type
_entity_poly.pdbx_seq_one_letter_code
_entity_poly.pdbx_strand_id
1 'polypeptide(L)'
;MDIAHTPAAERIARVLCGQRLSANAKGDSESAAKLVDAQWRDHMADALAVLRTLREPDQAMAEAGDPAIWEKMVLVAVEAAKPPKVTL
;
A
#
# COMPACT_ATOMS: atom_id res chain seq x y z
N MET A 1 -18.20 -2.55 9.73
CA MET A 1 -16.97 -2.62 8.92
C MET A 1 -15.82 -2.35 9.86
N ASP A 2 -14.82 -3.24 9.90
CA ASP A 2 -13.63 -3.03 10.71
C ASP A 2 -12.71 -2.01 10.02
N ILE A 3 -12.09 -1.13 10.81
CA ILE A 3 -11.15 -0.12 10.32
C ILE A 3 -9.75 -0.58 10.67
N ALA A 4 -8.90 -0.72 9.65
CA ALA A 4 -7.50 -1.08 9.87
C ALA A 4 -6.78 0.00 10.69
N HIS A 5 -5.98 -0.43 11.67
CA HIS A 5 -5.20 0.47 12.53
C HIS A 5 -3.88 0.93 11.92
N THR A 6 -3.49 0.38 10.76
CA THR A 6 -2.27 0.77 10.03
C THR A 6 -2.61 1.45 8.70
N PRO A 7 -1.78 2.41 8.23
CA PRO A 7 -1.99 3.10 6.95
C PRO A 7 -2.07 2.14 5.76
N ALA A 8 -2.84 2.50 4.73
CA ALA A 8 -2.97 1.67 3.53
C ALA A 8 -1.63 1.39 2.84
N ALA A 9 -0.75 2.40 2.76
CA ALA A 9 0.59 2.23 2.18
C ALA A 9 1.45 1.22 2.94
N GLU A 10 1.42 1.21 4.27
CA GLU A 10 2.13 0.20 5.07
C GLU A 10 1.63 -1.21 4.74
N ARG A 11 0.30 -1.40 4.67
CA ARG A 11 -0.29 -2.70 4.37
C ARG A 11 0.12 -3.19 2.97
N ILE A 12 0.09 -2.30 1.97
CA ILE A 12 0.55 -2.62 0.61
C ILE A 12 2.05 -2.96 0.61
N ALA A 13 2.87 -2.14 1.27
CA ALA A 13 4.31 -2.36 1.35
C ALA A 13 4.67 -3.70 2.02
N ARG A 14 3.95 -4.08 3.08
CA ARG A 14 4.09 -5.40 3.74
C ARG A 14 3.71 -6.56 2.81
N VAL A 15 2.66 -6.40 1.99
CA VAL A 15 2.29 -7.40 0.97
C VAL A 15 3.40 -7.54 -0.08
N LEU A 16 3.91 -6.43 -0.61
CA LEU A 16 4.99 -6.42 -1.60
C LEU A 16 6.28 -7.04 -1.05
N CYS A 17 6.62 -6.72 0.21
CA CYS A 17 7.74 -7.30 0.93
C CYS A 17 7.58 -8.82 1.08
N GLY A 18 6.41 -9.26 1.56
CA GLY A 18 6.10 -10.67 1.73
C GLY A 18 6.15 -11.46 0.42
N GLN A 19 5.68 -10.86 -0.69
CA GLN A 19 5.77 -11.49 -2.01
C GLN A 19 7.20 -11.77 -2.45
N ARG A 20 8.15 -10.89 -2.12
CA ARG A 20 9.57 -11.04 -2.47
C ARG A 20 10.34 -11.97 -1.53
N LEU A 21 9.94 -12.07 -0.27
CA LEU A 21 10.68 -12.80 0.75
C LEU A 21 10.16 -14.22 1.00
N SER A 22 8.85 -14.44 0.92
CA SER A 22 8.23 -15.70 1.32
C SER A 22 8.40 -16.81 0.30
N ALA A 23 8.76 -18.01 0.78
CA ALA A 23 8.75 -19.26 0.02
C ALA A 23 7.35 -19.63 -0.51
N ASN A 24 6.29 -19.17 0.15
CA ASN A 24 4.91 -19.34 -0.34
C ASN A 24 4.54 -18.36 -1.46
N ALA A 25 5.48 -17.50 -1.89
CA ALA A 25 5.30 -16.55 -2.98
C ALA A 25 6.46 -16.68 -3.97
N LYS A 26 7.33 -15.66 -4.09
CA LYS A 26 8.46 -15.64 -5.03
C LYS A 26 9.83 -15.61 -4.35
N GLY A 27 9.88 -15.65 -3.01
CA GLY A 27 11.12 -15.69 -2.25
C GLY A 27 11.44 -17.11 -1.78
N ASP A 28 12.40 -17.21 -0.85
CA ASP A 28 12.92 -18.49 -0.38
C ASP A 28 12.79 -18.67 1.15
N SER A 29 12.25 -17.67 1.88
CA SER A 29 12.11 -17.74 3.33
C SER A 29 10.85 -18.52 3.72
N GLU A 30 11.02 -19.67 4.38
CA GLU A 30 9.93 -20.47 4.94
C GLU A 30 9.09 -19.69 5.98
N SER A 31 9.72 -18.76 6.72
CA SER A 31 9.05 -17.89 7.68
C SER A 31 9.42 -16.42 7.48
N ALA A 32 8.68 -15.73 6.62
CA ALA A 32 8.99 -14.35 6.22
C ALA A 32 8.48 -13.27 7.18
N ALA A 33 7.67 -13.60 8.21
CA ALA A 33 6.98 -12.59 9.02
C ALA A 33 7.94 -11.57 9.68
N LYS A 34 8.99 -12.06 10.36
CA LYS A 34 10.00 -11.19 10.99
C LYS A 34 10.79 -10.36 9.96
N LEU A 35 11.05 -10.94 8.79
CA LEU A 35 11.76 -10.24 7.71
C LEU A 35 10.89 -9.12 7.13
N VAL A 36 9.60 -9.38 6.94
CA VAL A 36 8.63 -8.36 6.50
C VAL A 36 8.55 -7.23 7.51
N ASP A 37 8.44 -7.51 8.82
CA ASP A 37 8.43 -6.48 9.86
C ASP A 37 9.67 -5.58 9.82
N ALA A 38 10.83 -6.14 9.48
CA ALA A 38 12.10 -5.41 9.38
C ALA A 38 12.24 -4.61 8.08
N GLN A 39 11.75 -5.12 6.94
CA GLN A 39 12.11 -4.63 5.60
C GLN A 39 10.96 -3.95 4.84
N TRP A 40 9.71 -4.00 5.32
CA TRP A 40 8.57 -3.48 4.56
C TRP A 40 8.71 -2.00 4.16
N ARG A 41 9.42 -1.19 4.97
CA ARG A 41 9.61 0.24 4.70
C ARG A 41 10.35 0.50 3.39
N ASP A 42 11.21 -0.43 2.95
CA ASP A 42 11.94 -0.33 1.68
C ASP A 42 11.00 -0.43 0.47
N HIS A 43 9.77 -0.90 0.67
CA HIS A 43 8.73 -1.01 -0.35
C HIS A 43 7.72 0.14 -0.33
N MET A 44 7.95 1.21 0.45
CA MET A 44 7.02 2.33 0.54
C MET A 44 6.90 3.12 -0.77
N ALA A 45 7.99 3.22 -1.54
CA ALA A 45 7.94 3.85 -2.86
C ALA A 45 7.05 3.07 -3.83
N ASP A 46 7.16 1.74 -3.83
CA ASP A 46 6.31 0.86 -4.64
C ASP A 46 4.85 0.95 -4.18
N ALA A 47 4.59 0.96 -2.87
CA ALA A 47 3.24 1.11 -2.31
C ALA A 47 2.59 2.45 -2.69
N LEU A 48 3.36 3.54 -2.68
CA LEU A 48 2.91 4.84 -3.16
C LEU A 48 2.57 4.82 -4.66
N ALA A 49 3.34 4.09 -5.47
CA ALA A 49 3.03 3.91 -6.89
C ALA A 49 1.70 3.18 -7.09
N VAL A 50 1.45 2.10 -6.33
CA VAL A 50 0.16 1.39 -6.36
C VAL A 50 -1.00 2.32 -6.00
N LEU A 51 -0.88 3.11 -4.93
CA LEU A 51 -1.92 4.05 -4.53
C LEU A 51 -2.17 5.13 -5.59
N ARG A 52 -1.12 5.61 -6.27
CA ARG A 52 -1.28 6.58 -7.37
C ARG A 52 -2.02 5.98 -8.55
N THR A 53 -1.82 4.70 -8.85
CA THR A 53 -2.60 3.98 -9.87
C THR A 53 -4.06 3.85 -9.45
N LEU A 54 -4.31 3.51 -8.19
CA LEU A 54 -5.66 3.32 -7.67
C LEU A 54 -6.47 4.61 -7.53
N ARG A 55 -5.87 5.81 -7.70
CA ARG A 55 -6.62 7.07 -7.60
C ARG A 55 -7.74 7.20 -8.64
N GLU A 56 -7.55 6.54 -9.78
CA GLU A 56 -8.47 6.52 -10.92
C GLU A 56 -9.25 5.20 -10.88
N PRO A 57 -10.52 5.20 -10.44
CA PRO A 57 -11.35 4.00 -10.47
C PRO A 57 -11.68 3.63 -11.93
N ASP A 58 -11.84 2.33 -12.19
CA ASP A 58 -12.38 1.88 -13.49
C ASP A 58 -13.91 2.09 -13.57
N GLN A 59 -14.49 1.79 -14.74
CA GLN A 59 -15.91 1.97 -15.01
C GLN A 59 -16.79 1.17 -14.05
N ALA A 60 -16.44 -0.08 -13.75
CA ALA A 60 -17.23 -0.94 -12.88
C ALA A 60 -17.19 -0.44 -11.42
N MET A 61 -16.04 0.05 -10.97
CA MET A 61 -15.89 0.71 -9.67
C MET A 61 -16.72 2.00 -9.60
N ALA A 62 -16.75 2.78 -10.68
CA ALA A 62 -17.55 4.01 -10.77
C ALA A 62 -19.05 3.73 -10.75
N GLU A 63 -19.51 2.65 -11.38
CA GLU A 63 -20.91 2.22 -11.36
C GLU A 63 -21.34 1.69 -9.99
N ALA A 64 -20.41 1.10 -9.23
CA ALA A 64 -20.68 0.54 -7.91
C ALA A 64 -20.78 1.60 -6.80
N GLY A 65 -20.32 2.83 -7.02
CA GLY A 65 -20.21 3.83 -5.95
C GLY A 65 -19.97 5.26 -6.45
N ASP A 66 -19.29 6.06 -5.62
CA ASP A 66 -18.96 7.46 -5.93
C ASP A 66 -17.45 7.60 -6.23
N PRO A 67 -17.06 7.83 -7.50
CA PRO A 67 -15.67 8.06 -7.89
C PRO A 67 -14.98 9.20 -7.15
N ALA A 68 -15.70 10.27 -6.83
CA ALA A 68 -15.12 11.44 -6.17
C ALA A 68 -14.83 11.16 -4.69
N ILE A 69 -15.65 10.35 -4.02
CA ILE A 69 -15.35 9.87 -2.66
C ILE A 69 -14.15 8.91 -2.70
N TRP A 70 -14.13 7.99 -3.66
CA TRP A 70 -13.00 7.08 -3.85
C TRP A 70 -11.68 7.82 -4.04
N GLU A 71 -11.63 8.76 -4.99
CA GLU A 71 -10.44 9.56 -5.27
C GLU A 71 -9.96 10.30 -4.00
N LYS A 72 -10.87 10.95 -3.26
CA LYS A 72 -10.53 11.64 -2.00
C LYS A 72 -9.91 10.69 -0.97
N MET A 73 -10.46 9.50 -0.79
CA MET A 73 -9.92 8.50 0.15
C MET A 73 -8.52 8.04 -0.25
N VAL A 74 -8.31 7.79 -1.55
CA VAL A 74 -6.99 7.37 -2.06
C VAL A 74 -5.99 8.51 -1.97
N LEU A 75 -6.37 9.76 -2.24
CA LEU A 75 -5.50 10.92 -2.11
C LEU A 75 -5.04 11.14 -0.66
N VAL A 76 -5.90 10.91 0.34
CA VAL A 76 -5.50 10.92 1.75
C VAL A 76 -4.43 9.85 2.04
N ALA A 77 -4.60 8.64 1.50
CA ALA A 77 -3.60 7.58 1.64
C ALA A 77 -2.28 7.91 0.92
N VAL A 78 -2.34 8.54 -0.26
CA VAL A 78 -1.18 9.00 -1.03
C VAL A 78 -0.40 10.05 -0.25
N GLU A 79 -1.07 11.04 0.35
CA GLU A 79 -0.41 12.09 1.13
C GLU A 79 0.29 11.50 2.37
N ALA A 80 -0.39 10.62 3.11
CA ALA A 80 0.17 9.95 4.28
C ALA A 80 1.39 9.07 3.96
N ALA A 81 1.55 8.64 2.71
CA ALA A 81 2.65 7.79 2.25
C ALA A 81 3.87 8.56 1.74
N LYS A 82 3.77 9.89 1.56
CA LYS A 82 4.90 10.69 1.10
C LYS A 82 6.00 10.72 2.18
N PRO A 83 7.28 10.72 1.78
CA PRO A 83 8.36 10.95 2.73
C PRO A 83 8.17 12.33 3.40
N PRO A 84 8.57 12.48 4.67
CA PRO A 84 8.47 13.75 5.37
C PRO A 84 9.18 14.84 4.57
N LYS A 85 8.54 16.01 4.45
CA LYS A 85 9.16 17.17 3.79
C LYS A 85 10.36 17.62 4.63
N VAL A 86 11.57 17.51 4.07
CA VAL A 86 12.75 18.15 4.66
C VAL A 86 12.59 19.65 4.43
N THR A 87 12.39 20.39 5.52
CA THR A 87 12.39 21.85 5.48
C THR A 87 13.81 22.28 5.85
N LEU A 88 14.51 22.91 4.91
CA LEU A 88 15.87 23.43 5.10
C LEU A 88 15.85 24.79 5.80
#